data_AF-A0A968Y4R3-F1
#
_entry.id   AF-A0A968Y4R3-F1
#
_cell.length_a   1.000
_cell.length_b   1.000
_cell.length_c   1.000
_cell.angle_alpha   90.00
_cell.angle_beta   90.00
_cell.angle_gamma   90.00
#
_symmetry.space_group_name_H-M   'P 1'
#
loop_
_entity.id
_entity.type
_entity.pdbx_description
1 polymer ?
#
loop_
_entity_poly.entity_id
_entity_poly.type
_entity_poly.pdbx_seq_one_letter_code
_entity_poly.pdbx_strand_id
1 'polypeptide(L)'
;MLLTKPRADRVVLYNISWQQFENLLADLGESRAARFAYDNGTLEIMTPLPEHEYYKETIGISIQDIAEVLEQDYESLGSTTWKREIQKAGVEP
;
A
#
# COMPACT_ATOMS: atom_id res chain seq x y z
N MET A 1 -25.61 -7.05 20.63
CA MET A 1 -24.16 -7.18 20.37
C MET A 1 -23.83 -6.19 19.27
N LEU A 2 -23.16 -5.08 19.58
CA LEU A 2 -22.78 -4.09 18.58
C LEU A 2 -21.64 -4.70 17.75
N LEU A 3 -21.93 -5.10 16.52
CA LEU A 3 -20.93 -5.55 15.55
C LEU A 3 -20.13 -4.32 15.08
N THR A 4 -19.16 -3.88 15.86
CA THR A 4 -18.18 -2.90 15.38
C THR A 4 -17.27 -3.62 14.40
N LYS A 5 -17.41 -3.31 13.10
CA LYS A 5 -16.52 -3.80 12.04
C LYS A 5 -15.07 -3.48 12.46
N PRO A 6 -14.14 -4.45 12.41
CA PRO A 6 -12.75 -4.19 12.77
C PRO A 6 -12.23 -3.04 11.89
N ARG A 7 -11.55 -2.09 12.53
CA ARG A 7 -10.90 -0.98 11.84
C ARG A 7 -9.41 -1.29 11.82
N ALA A 8 -8.78 -1.16 10.66
CA ALA A 8 -7.34 -1.28 10.56
C ALA A 8 -6.68 -0.26 11.50
N ASP A 9 -5.73 -0.73 12.29
CA ASP A 9 -4.89 0.16 13.09
C ASP A 9 -4.01 0.97 12.14
N ARG A 10 -3.98 2.28 12.37
CA ARG A 10 -3.20 3.22 11.57
C ARG A 10 -2.61 4.32 12.41
N VAL A 11 -1.42 4.75 12.03
CA VAL A 11 -0.70 5.89 12.60
C VAL A 11 -0.39 6.86 11.49
N VAL A 12 -0.67 8.15 11.72
CA VAL A 12 -0.33 9.23 10.78
C VAL A 12 0.70 10.14 11.43
N LEU A 13 1.83 10.32 10.76
CA LEU A 13 2.91 11.20 11.16
C LEU A 13 2.98 12.37 10.18
N TYR A 14 3.22 13.57 10.70
CA TYR A 14 3.34 14.79 9.90
C TYR A 14 4.78 15.32 9.95
N ASN A 15 5.12 16.17 8.99
CA ASN A 15 6.43 16.80 8.84
C ASN A 15 7.58 15.78 8.70
N ILE A 16 7.30 14.63 8.07
CA ILE A 16 8.32 13.63 7.73
C ILE A 16 8.96 14.03 6.41
N SER A 17 10.29 14.18 6.37
CA SER A 17 10.98 14.48 5.12
C SER A 17 11.01 13.26 4.20
N TRP A 18 11.22 13.49 2.89
CA TRP A 18 11.40 12.41 1.92
C TRP A 18 12.52 11.44 2.34
N GLN A 19 13.65 11.99 2.78
CA GLN A 19 14.79 11.19 3.22
C GLN A 19 14.47 10.36 4.48
N GLN A 20 13.69 10.90 5.41
CA GLN A 20 13.24 10.13 6.58
C GLN A 20 12.32 8.98 6.17
N PHE A 21 11.40 9.21 5.22
CA PHE A 21 10.57 8.15 4.66
C PHE A 21 11.42 7.04 4.01
N GLU A 22 12.39 7.40 3.17
CA GLU A 22 13.25 6.40 2.51
C GLU A 22 14.11 5.61 3.50
N ASN A 23 14.67 6.28 4.52
CA ASN A 23 15.42 5.62 5.58
C ASN A 23 14.53 4.64 6.36
N LEU A 24 13.31 5.05 6.71
CA LEU A 24 12.35 4.16 7.39
C LEU A 24 12.01 2.93 6.55
N LEU A 25 11.77 3.10 5.25
CA LEU A 25 11.51 1.97 4.36
C LEU A 25 12.68 0.98 4.35
N ALA A 26 13.92 1.50 4.26
CA ALA A 26 15.13 0.71 4.21
C ALA A 26 15.41 -0.02 5.54
N ASP A 27 15.30 0.69 6.67
CA ASP A 27 15.58 0.16 8.00
C ASP A 27 14.61 -0.97 8.39
N LEU A 28 13.34 -0.84 8.00
CA LEU A 28 12.30 -1.79 8.38
C LEU A 28 12.18 -2.98 7.42
N GLY A 29 12.73 -2.89 6.20
CA GLY A 29 12.74 -3.97 5.21
C GLY A 29 11.37 -4.48 4.76
N GLU A 30 11.32 -5.46 3.86
CA GLU A 30 10.06 -5.88 3.20
C GLU A 30 9.23 -6.91 4.01
N SER A 31 9.75 -7.47 5.11
CA SER A 31 9.11 -8.56 5.88
C SER A 31 8.05 -8.08 6.89
N ARG A 32 7.60 -6.84 6.80
CA ARG A 32 6.66 -6.22 7.73
C ARG A 32 5.20 -6.43 7.31
N ALA A 33 4.33 -6.60 8.31
CA ALA A 33 2.88 -6.61 8.12
C ALA A 33 2.28 -5.20 7.93
N ALA A 34 3.06 -4.14 8.21
CA ALA A 34 2.62 -2.76 8.06
C ALA A 34 2.91 -2.23 6.65
N ARG A 35 1.96 -1.47 6.12
CA ARG A 35 2.02 -0.77 4.84
C ARG A 35 2.25 0.73 5.03
N PHE A 36 3.09 1.30 4.19
CA PHE A 36 3.49 2.71 4.23
C PHE A 36 2.88 3.48 3.06
N ALA A 37 2.29 4.63 3.35
CA ALA A 37 1.84 5.60 2.35
C ALA A 37 2.38 6.99 2.72
N TYR A 38 3.14 7.60 1.83
CA TYR A 38 3.76 8.89 2.02
C TYR A 38 3.26 9.88 0.97
N ASP A 39 2.83 11.05 1.43
CA ASP A 39 2.44 12.18 0.59
C ASP A 39 2.92 13.50 1.20
N ASN A 40 3.92 14.09 0.54
CA ASN A 40 4.44 15.43 0.77
C ASN A 40 4.51 15.87 2.26
N GLY A 41 5.20 15.08 3.08
CA GLY A 41 5.36 15.39 4.50
C GLY A 41 4.49 14.57 5.44
N THR A 42 3.48 13.89 4.91
CA THR A 42 2.55 13.05 5.66
C THR A 42 2.88 11.59 5.41
N LEU A 43 3.12 10.83 6.48
CA LEU A 43 3.35 9.38 6.43
C LEU A 43 2.23 8.67 7.19
N GLU A 44 1.43 7.87 6.48
CA GLU A 44 0.52 6.90 7.07
C GLU A 44 1.18 5.52 7.12
N ILE A 45 1.10 4.88 8.28
CA ILE A 45 1.51 3.50 8.51
C ILE A 45 0.27 2.76 8.96
N MET A 46 -0.12 1.71 8.23
CA MET A 46 -1.30 0.92 8.54
C MET A 46 -1.00 -0.57 8.56
N THR A 47 -1.73 -1.36 9.35
CA THR A 47 -1.72 -2.82 9.24
C THR A 47 -3.00 -3.26 8.54
N PRO A 48 -2.93 -3.79 7.30
CA PRO A 48 -4.10 -4.26 6.58
C PRO A 48 -4.85 -5.35 7.37
N LEU A 49 -6.17 -5.31 7.32
CA LEU A 49 -7.00 -6.42 7.81
C LEU A 49 -7.15 -7.48 6.72
N PRO A 50 -7.51 -8.74 7.07
CA PRO A 50 -7.75 -9.80 6.09
C PRO A 50 -8.74 -9.40 4.98
N GLU A 51 -9.74 -8.56 5.30
CA GLU A 51 -10.70 -8.06 4.32
C GLU A 51 -10.05 -7.19 3.24
N HIS A 52 -8.98 -6.45 3.55
CA HIS A 52 -8.24 -5.66 2.56
C HIS A 52 -7.56 -6.57 1.53
N GLU A 53 -6.96 -7.66 1.99
CA GLU A 53 -6.36 -8.67 1.10
C GLU A 53 -7.43 -9.33 0.23
N TYR A 54 -8.58 -9.69 0.80
CA TYR A 54 -9.70 -10.25 0.04
C TYR A 54 -10.16 -9.31 -1.09
N TYR A 55 -10.38 -8.03 -0.80
CA TYR A 55 -10.81 -7.08 -1.81
C TYR A 55 -9.72 -6.80 -2.84
N LYS A 56 -8.46 -6.65 -2.41
CA LYS A 56 -7.31 -6.48 -3.30
C LYS A 56 -7.22 -7.62 -4.31
N GLU A 57 -7.29 -8.85 -3.83
CA GLU A 57 -7.21 -10.06 -4.66
C GLU A 57 -8.40 -10.17 -5.62
N THR A 58 -9.62 -9.95 -5.12
CA THR A 58 -10.84 -10.03 -5.94
C THR A 58 -10.82 -9.02 -7.09
N ILE A 59 -10.40 -7.78 -6.80
CA ILE A 59 -10.25 -6.73 -7.82
C ILE A 59 -9.11 -7.09 -8.78
N GLY A 60 -7.99 -7.56 -8.25
CA GLY A 60 -6.83 -7.98 -9.05
C GLY A 60 -7.18 -9.08 -10.05
N ILE A 61 -7.86 -10.14 -9.62
CA ILE A 61 -8.32 -11.23 -10.49
C ILE A 61 -9.28 -10.69 -11.56
N SER A 62 -10.25 -9.86 -11.16
CA SER A 62 -11.22 -9.31 -12.12
C SER A 62 -10.55 -8.48 -13.22
N ILE A 63 -9.52 -7.71 -12.88
CA ILE A 63 -8.74 -6.94 -13.87
C ILE A 63 -7.91 -7.86 -14.77
N GLN A 64 -7.31 -8.90 -14.21
CA GLN A 64 -6.54 -9.90 -14.98
C GLN A 64 -7.45 -10.63 -15.98
N ASP A 65 -8.61 -11.12 -15.55
CA ASP A 65 -9.60 -11.77 -16.42
C ASP A 65 -10.02 -10.86 -17.59
N ILE A 66 -10.23 -9.57 -17.32
CA ILE A 66 -10.57 -8.57 -18.35
C ILE A 66 -9.40 -8.38 -19.33
N ALA A 67 -8.18 -8.24 -18.83
CA ALA A 67 -6.99 -8.05 -19.66
C ALA A 67 -6.74 -9.27 -20.57
N GLU A 68 -6.95 -10.48 -20.06
CA GLU A 68 -6.86 -11.72 -20.82
C GLU A 68 -7.87 -11.76 -21.97
N VAL A 69 -9.14 -11.42 -21.71
CA VAL A 69 -10.18 -11.36 -22.76
C VAL A 69 -9.87 -10.29 -23.81
N LEU A 70 -9.21 -9.19 -23.42
CA LEU A 70 -8.83 -8.10 -24.32
C LEU A 70 -7.48 -8.31 -25.00
N GLU A 71 -6.79 -9.43 -24.75
CA GLU A 71 -5.43 -9.70 -25.23
C GLU A 71 -4.44 -8.57 -24.89
N GLN A 72 -4.55 -8.04 -23.66
CA GLN A 72 -3.66 -6.98 -23.16
C GLN A 72 -2.60 -7.54 -22.23
N ASP A 73 -1.34 -7.17 -22.48
CA ASP A 73 -0.23 -7.50 -21.59
C ASP A 73 -0.38 -6.77 -20.25
N TYR A 74 -0.08 -7.46 -19.14
CA TYR A 74 -0.11 -6.90 -17.79
C TYR A 74 0.98 -7.49 -16.90
N GLU A 75 1.29 -6.78 -15.82
CA GLU A 75 2.20 -7.22 -14.76
C GLU A 75 1.54 -7.08 -13.38
N SER A 76 1.73 -8.06 -12.50
CA SER A 76 1.27 -8.01 -11.11
C SER A 76 2.44 -7.71 -10.18
N LEU A 77 2.43 -6.51 -9.58
CA LEU A 77 3.50 -5.97 -8.75
C LEU A 77 3.02 -5.70 -7.32
N GLY A 78 2.32 -6.69 -6.74
CA GLY A 78 1.62 -6.60 -5.44
C GLY A 78 2.51 -6.50 -4.20
N SER A 79 3.83 -6.38 -4.37
CA SER A 79 4.80 -6.13 -3.29
C SER A 79 5.68 -4.91 -3.56
N THR A 80 5.50 -4.23 -4.70
CA THR A 80 6.39 -3.15 -5.12
C THR A 80 5.99 -1.84 -4.43
N THR A 81 6.91 -1.24 -3.69
CA THR A 81 6.74 0.14 -3.23
C THR A 81 6.90 1.09 -4.42
N TRP A 82 5.82 1.76 -4.80
CA TRP A 82 5.83 2.77 -5.85
C TRP A 82 6.32 4.08 -5.26
N LYS A 83 7.36 4.67 -5.85
CA LYS A 83 7.97 5.92 -5.36
C LYS A 83 8.06 6.95 -6.48
N ARG A 84 7.72 8.21 -6.17
CA ARG A 84 7.85 9.35 -7.06
C ARG A 84 8.38 10.56 -6.30
N GLU A 85 9.70 10.65 -6.21
CA GLU A 85 10.41 11.67 -5.44
C GLU A 85 10.06 13.11 -5.86
N ILE A 86 9.90 13.37 -7.16
CA ILE A 86 9.51 14.70 -7.68
C ILE A 86 8.20 15.18 -7.05
N GLN A 87 7.25 14.26 -6.83
CA GLN A 87 5.97 14.55 -6.18
C GLN A 87 6.01 14.33 -4.67
N LYS A 88 7.14 13.84 -4.14
CA LYS A 88 7.27 13.41 -2.75
C LYS A 88 6.12 12.47 -2.37
N ALA A 89 5.88 11.47 -3.21
CA ALA A 89 4.81 10.50 -3.01
C ALA A 89 5.38 9.07 -3.05
N GLY A 90 4.87 8.21 -2.18
CA GLY A 90 5.21 6.79 -2.18
C GLY A 90 4.10 5.94 -1.57
N VAL A 91 3.86 4.73 -2.12
CA VAL A 91 2.79 3.86 -1.63
C VAL A 91 3.17 2.39 -1.78
N GLU A 92 2.85 1.60 -0.75
CA GLU A 92 2.89 0.15 -0.81
C GLU A 92 1.50 -0.43 -1.13
N PRO A 93 1.41 -1.46 -1.99
CA PRO A 93 0.16 -2.12 -2.39
C PRO A 93 -0.47 -3.04 -1.32
#